data_AF-A0AAN7TSW1-F1
#
_entry.id   AF-A0AAN7TSW1-F1
#
_cell.length_a   1.000
_cell.length_b   1.000
_cell.length_c   1.000
_cell.angle_alpha   90.00
_cell.angle_beta   90.00
_cell.angle_gamma   90.00
#
_symmetry.space_group_name_H-M   'P 1'
#
loop_
_entity.id
_entity.type
_entity.pdbx_description
1 polymer ?
#
loop_
_entity_poly.entity_id
_entity_poly.type
_entity_poly.pdbx_seq_one_letter_code
_entity_poly.pdbx_strand_id
1 'polypeptide(L)'
;MNRNNQSFNNNQFLYRPFKWEDLSQLKILQNHLFPVQYFDNFYKRLLNESFVTVLVWYKPVTHIDNEKNRVMIDGKYNVNNDDIMIDSGSSDGLQIEFREPLNNGCSSVGGGGGGGEEFINSKYELIGVATGRITKDQGICSLFYQNYDSYLMTFGIKEQFRSKGVGSELLNNICKLFYKRGCDKVYLHVKKGNNGAYMFYIKNGFMLDDEIVNYYKIDNIRYNALSMSKDLRPKERRSNWHSFVSLLKQNQNLDDDDEYDEINNSHEVNIRDNLITGFNGNDQLLNRKRFNFIFILIIFIFLIISLSLIAINNNNYNENKIIQ
;
A
#
# COMPACT_ATOMS: atom_id res chain seq x y z
N MET A 1 -2.80 -34.68 25.13
CA MET A 1 -2.56 -33.22 25.26
C MET A 1 -2.72 -32.58 23.89
N ASN A 2 -3.96 -32.27 23.51
CA ASN A 2 -4.28 -31.60 22.24
C ASN A 2 -4.14 -30.09 22.41
N ARG A 3 -3.16 -29.48 21.75
CA ARG A 3 -3.15 -28.03 21.52
C ARG A 3 -4.08 -27.77 20.34
N ASN A 4 -5.25 -27.23 20.64
CA ASN A 4 -6.21 -26.77 19.64
C ASN A 4 -5.56 -25.66 18.79
N ASN A 5 -5.30 -25.98 17.53
CA ASN A 5 -5.20 -25.02 16.45
C ASN A 5 -6.58 -24.36 16.28
N GLN A 6 -6.86 -23.30 17.03
CA GLN A 6 -7.90 -22.36 16.65
C GLN A 6 -7.33 -21.50 15.51
N SER A 7 -7.71 -21.84 14.28
CA SER A 7 -7.56 -20.94 13.14
C SER A 7 -8.43 -19.71 13.39
N PHE A 8 -7.82 -18.65 13.92
CA PHE A 8 -8.48 -17.35 14.02
C PHE A 8 -8.79 -16.85 12.61
N ASN A 9 -10.09 -16.76 12.30
CA ASN A 9 -10.59 -16.19 11.06
C ASN A 9 -9.99 -14.80 10.82
N ASN A 10 -9.39 -14.59 9.65
CA ASN A 10 -8.77 -13.34 9.17
C ASN A 10 -9.73 -12.15 8.97
N ASN A 11 -10.89 -12.12 9.64
CA ASN A 11 -12.00 -11.18 9.36
C ASN A 11 -12.16 -10.02 10.38
N GLN A 12 -11.21 -9.83 11.30
CA GLN A 12 -11.29 -8.74 12.30
C GLN A 12 -10.91 -7.38 11.73
N PHE A 13 -10.07 -7.33 10.69
CA PHE A 13 -9.59 -6.07 10.10
C PHE A 13 -10.05 -5.93 8.66
N LEU A 14 -10.70 -4.82 8.36
CA LEU A 14 -11.15 -4.47 7.02
C LEU A 14 -10.34 -3.28 6.49
N TYR A 15 -9.57 -3.50 5.44
CA TYR A 15 -8.82 -2.46 4.74
C TYR A 15 -9.59 -2.03 3.49
N ARG A 16 -9.94 -0.74 3.38
CA ARG A 16 -10.64 -0.23 2.19
C ARG A 16 -10.36 1.24 1.93
N PRO A 17 -10.57 1.74 0.69
CA PRO A 17 -10.47 3.16 0.40
C PRO A 17 -11.45 4.01 1.22
N PHE A 18 -11.09 5.28 1.38
CA PHE A 18 -11.95 6.31 1.96
C PHE A 18 -13.17 6.56 1.06
N LYS A 19 -14.34 6.65 1.67
CA LYS A 19 -15.58 7.13 1.05
C LYS A 19 -16.07 8.37 1.79
N TRP A 20 -16.88 9.20 1.12
CA TRP A 20 -17.41 10.42 1.72
C TRP A 20 -18.23 10.16 3.00
N GLU A 21 -18.91 9.02 3.06
CA GLU A 21 -19.66 8.53 4.23
C GLU A 21 -18.79 8.36 5.49
N ASP A 22 -17.47 8.17 5.33
CA ASP A 22 -16.52 7.95 6.43
C ASP A 22 -15.98 9.26 7.03
N LEU A 23 -16.33 10.41 6.45
CA LEU A 23 -15.69 11.70 6.73
C LEU A 23 -15.73 12.05 8.22
N SER A 24 -16.87 11.81 8.88
CA SER A 24 -17.06 12.12 10.30
C SER A 24 -16.09 11.31 11.17
N GLN A 25 -16.05 9.99 10.98
CA GLN A 25 -15.18 9.08 11.71
C GLN A 25 -13.70 9.36 11.42
N LEU A 26 -13.38 9.69 10.16
CA LEU A 26 -12.02 10.01 9.76
C LEU A 26 -11.52 11.31 10.43
N LYS A 27 -12.35 12.36 10.48
CA LYS A 27 -12.02 13.60 11.21
C LYS A 27 -11.75 13.34 12.69
N ILE A 28 -12.62 12.56 13.33
CA ILE A 28 -12.46 12.18 14.74
C ILE A 28 -11.14 11.41 14.94
N LEU A 29 -10.85 10.42 14.10
CA LEU A 29 -9.61 9.66 14.18
C LEU A 29 -8.39 10.56 13.99
N GLN A 30 -8.36 11.41 12.96
CA GLN A 30 -7.19 12.25 12.66
C GLN A 30 -6.92 13.29 13.76
N ASN A 31 -7.97 13.90 14.32
CA ASN A 31 -7.83 14.83 15.45
C ASN A 31 -7.25 14.15 16.71
N HIS A 32 -7.52 12.85 16.89
CA HIS A 32 -6.92 12.07 17.98
C HIS A 32 -5.47 11.65 17.68
N LEU A 33 -5.15 11.36 16.43
CA LEU A 33 -3.83 10.86 16.03
C LEU A 33 -2.78 11.95 15.82
N PHE A 34 -3.19 13.16 15.42
CA PHE A 34 -2.29 14.21 14.97
C PHE A 34 -2.62 15.55 15.64
N PRO A 35 -1.61 16.36 15.99
CA PRO A 35 -1.82 17.69 16.55
C PRO A 35 -2.29 18.72 15.50
N VAL A 36 -2.17 18.39 14.21
CA VAL A 36 -2.52 19.29 13.09
C VAL A 36 -3.95 18.99 12.63
N GLN A 37 -4.76 20.05 12.52
CA GLN A 37 -6.11 19.97 12.00
C GLN A 37 -6.13 20.17 10.48
N TYR A 38 -6.86 19.31 9.78
CA TYR A 38 -7.05 19.40 8.32
C TYR A 38 -8.37 20.08 7.98
N PHE A 39 -8.35 20.99 7.02
CA PHE A 39 -9.56 21.64 6.48
C PHE A 39 -10.36 20.70 5.56
N ASP A 40 -11.65 20.97 5.35
CA ASP A 40 -12.54 20.15 4.50
C ASP A 40 -12.03 19.94 3.07
N ASN A 41 -11.34 20.93 2.50
CA ASN A 41 -10.73 20.80 1.18
C ASN A 41 -9.66 19.71 1.10
N PHE A 42 -8.97 19.42 2.21
CA PHE A 42 -8.06 18.28 2.27
C PHE A 42 -8.82 16.96 2.03
N TYR A 43 -9.92 16.74 2.75
CA TYR A 43 -10.71 15.51 2.63
C TYR A 43 -11.39 15.37 1.28
N LYS A 44 -11.89 16.48 0.70
CA LYS A 44 -12.44 16.48 -0.67
C LYS A 44 -11.40 16.00 -1.69
N ARG A 45 -10.15 16.47 -1.57
CA ARG A 45 -9.06 16.06 -2.47
C ARG A 45 -8.74 14.57 -2.38
N LEU A 46 -8.97 13.92 -1.23
CA LEU A 46 -8.73 12.48 -1.07
C LEU A 46 -9.59 11.60 -1.97
N LEU A 47 -10.69 12.13 -2.51
CA LEU A 47 -11.55 11.43 -3.48
C LEU A 47 -11.03 11.53 -4.93
N ASN A 48 -10.04 12.39 -5.20
CA ASN A 48 -9.50 12.57 -6.55
C ASN A 48 -8.54 11.43 -6.92
N GLU A 49 -8.41 11.13 -8.22
CA GLU A 49 -7.57 10.04 -8.73
C GLU A 49 -6.08 10.16 -8.38
N SER A 50 -5.60 11.39 -8.22
CA SER A 50 -4.22 11.68 -7.79
C SER A 50 -3.96 11.34 -6.32
N PHE A 51 -4.96 10.85 -5.59
CA PHE A 51 -4.84 10.48 -4.19
C PHE A 51 -5.09 8.98 -4.00
N VAL A 52 -4.40 8.45 -3.00
CA VAL A 52 -4.51 7.06 -2.57
C VAL A 52 -4.90 7.07 -1.11
N THR A 53 -5.91 6.30 -0.74
CA THR A 53 -6.34 6.18 0.64
C THR A 53 -6.55 4.73 1.00
N VAL A 54 -6.16 4.38 2.21
CA VAL A 54 -6.49 3.10 2.84
C VAL A 54 -6.88 3.40 4.27
N LEU A 55 -8.10 3.02 4.63
CA LEU A 55 -8.60 3.03 6.00
C LEU A 55 -8.58 1.61 6.52
N VAL A 56 -8.28 1.44 7.81
CA VAL A 56 -8.41 0.15 8.50
C VAL A 56 -9.48 0.24 9.57
N TRP A 57 -10.44 -0.67 9.44
CA TRP A 57 -11.57 -0.82 10.34
C TRP A 57 -11.42 -2.11 11.14
N TYR A 58 -11.83 -2.08 12.39
CA TYR A 58 -11.76 -3.20 13.32
C TYR A 58 -13.18 -3.66 13.68
N LYS A 59 -13.43 -4.97 13.59
CA LYS A 59 -14.65 -5.60 14.10
C LYS A 59 -14.35 -6.25 15.46
N PRO A 60 -14.87 -5.71 16.57
CA PRO A 60 -14.72 -6.33 17.89
C PRO A 60 -15.38 -7.71 17.93
N VAL A 61 -14.77 -8.65 18.64
CA VAL A 61 -15.38 -9.96 18.90
C VAL A 61 -16.28 -9.83 20.11
N THR A 62 -17.59 -9.98 19.90
CA THR A 62 -18.60 -9.95 20.95
C THR A 62 -19.04 -11.36 21.32
N HIS A 63 -19.07 -11.66 22.61
CA HIS A 63 -19.58 -12.91 23.15
C HIS A 63 -20.56 -12.61 24.29
N ILE A 64 -21.73 -13.22 24.29
CA ILE A 64 -22.72 -13.09 25.36
C ILE A 64 -22.46 -14.20 26.38
N ASP A 65 -22.14 -13.81 27.61
CA ASP A 65 -22.06 -14.71 28.75
C ASP A 65 -23.45 -14.80 29.39
N ASN A 66 -24.23 -15.80 28.98
CA ASN A 66 -25.60 -16.03 29.47
C ASN A 66 -25.63 -16.38 30.96
N GLU A 67 -24.57 -17.00 31.50
CA GLU A 67 -24.51 -17.36 32.93
C GLU A 67 -24.35 -16.13 33.82
N LYS A 68 -23.57 -15.14 33.35
CA LYS A 68 -23.33 -13.90 34.10
C LYS A 68 -24.20 -12.73 33.64
N ASN A 69 -25.05 -12.95 32.64
CA ASN A 69 -25.84 -11.93 31.95
C ASN A 69 -25.00 -10.70 31.56
N ARG A 70 -23.84 -10.94 30.93
CA ARG A 70 -22.87 -9.89 30.55
C ARG A 70 -22.37 -10.08 29.13
N VAL A 71 -22.00 -8.98 28.47
CA VAL A 71 -21.34 -9.00 27.16
C VAL A 71 -19.82 -8.89 27.33
N MET A 72 -19.09 -9.80 26.70
CA MET A 72 -17.64 -9.72 26.52
C MET A 72 -17.33 -9.12 25.15
N ILE A 73 -16.40 -8.15 25.12
CA ILE A 73 -15.84 -7.55 23.92
C ILE A 73 -14.34 -7.83 23.94
N ASP A 74 -13.84 -8.52 22.92
CA ASP A 74 -12.44 -8.93 22.80
C ASP A 74 -11.91 -9.67 24.04
N GLY A 75 -12.75 -10.55 24.59
CA GLY A 75 -12.44 -11.33 25.79
C GLY A 75 -12.40 -10.53 27.09
N LYS A 76 -12.86 -9.28 27.08
CA LYS A 76 -13.03 -8.45 28.29
C LYS A 76 -14.51 -8.17 28.52
N TYR A 77 -14.98 -8.34 29.75
CA TYR A 77 -16.32 -7.88 30.12
C TYR A 77 -16.40 -6.36 29.94
N ASN A 78 -17.49 -5.89 29.33
CA ASN A 78 -17.74 -4.46 29.19
C ASN A 78 -17.90 -3.84 30.60
N VAL A 79 -17.12 -2.80 30.94
CA VAL A 79 -17.02 -2.23 32.30
C VAL A 79 -17.92 -0.99 32.47
N ASN A 80 -18.77 -0.65 31.50
CA ASN A 80 -19.76 0.40 31.71
C ASN A 80 -20.95 -0.13 32.53
N ASN A 81 -20.71 -0.18 33.84
CA ASN A 81 -21.73 -0.07 34.87
C ASN A 81 -22.45 1.28 34.67
N ASP A 82 -23.75 1.26 34.38
CA ASP A 82 -24.76 2.12 35.04
C ASP A 82 -26.17 2.05 34.40
N ASP A 83 -26.39 1.45 33.21
CA ASP A 83 -27.74 1.45 32.56
C ASP A 83 -28.32 0.08 32.16
N ILE A 84 -28.00 -1.01 32.88
CA ILE A 84 -28.76 -2.27 32.70
C ILE A 84 -29.37 -2.67 34.04
N MET A 85 -30.43 -1.96 34.43
CA MET A 85 -31.45 -2.54 35.28
C MET A 85 -32.15 -3.62 34.47
N ILE A 86 -31.82 -4.88 34.73
CA ILE A 86 -32.62 -6.01 34.27
C ILE A 86 -33.87 -5.99 35.15
N ASP A 87 -34.95 -5.41 34.63
CA ASP A 87 -36.27 -5.55 35.24
C ASP A 87 -36.66 -7.04 35.19
N SER A 88 -36.55 -7.70 36.33
CA SER A 88 -36.97 -9.07 36.54
C SER A 88 -38.49 -9.12 36.62
N GLY A 89 -39.17 -8.91 35.48
CA GLY A 89 -40.62 -8.85 35.50
C GLY A 89 -41.28 -8.55 34.17
N SER A 90 -41.16 -9.43 33.17
CA SER A 90 -42.24 -9.71 32.20
C SER A 90 -41.73 -10.67 31.12
N SER A 91 -42.39 -11.80 30.99
CA SER A 91 -42.28 -12.72 29.86
C SER A 91 -42.86 -12.07 28.61
N ASP A 92 -42.04 -11.35 27.85
CA ASP A 92 -42.22 -11.10 26.41
C ASP A 92 -40.88 -10.58 25.84
N GLY A 93 -40.53 -11.05 24.63
CA GLY A 93 -39.18 -10.98 24.06
C GLY A 93 -38.54 -9.59 24.00
N LEU A 94 -37.22 -9.56 24.25
CA LEU A 94 -36.35 -8.39 24.11
C LEU A 94 -36.39 -7.83 22.68
N GLN A 95 -36.97 -6.65 22.50
CA GLN A 95 -36.68 -5.78 21.35
C GLN A 95 -35.69 -4.71 21.80
N ILE A 96 -34.46 -4.75 21.29
CA ILE A 96 -33.48 -3.69 21.46
C ILE A 96 -33.50 -2.83 20.19
N GLU A 97 -34.28 -1.75 20.19
CA GLU A 97 -34.28 -0.77 19.09
C GLU A 97 -33.01 0.10 19.15
N PHE A 98 -32.07 -0.15 18.24
CA PHE A 98 -31.04 0.83 17.88
C PHE A 98 -31.49 1.60 16.64
N ARG A 99 -31.72 2.90 16.80
CA ARG A 99 -32.15 3.84 15.75
C ARG A 99 -31.27 3.69 14.50
N GLU A 100 -31.86 3.17 13.41
CA GLU A 100 -31.22 2.98 12.12
C GLU A 100 -30.81 4.31 11.48
N PRO A 101 -29.71 4.37 10.69
CA PRO A 101 -29.62 5.32 9.60
C PRO A 101 -30.27 4.71 8.35
N LEU A 102 -31.36 5.34 7.91
CA LEU A 102 -32.10 5.09 6.68
C LEU A 102 -31.22 4.66 5.49
N ASN A 103 -31.45 3.47 4.93
CA ASN A 103 -31.68 3.31 3.48
C ASN A 103 -32.11 1.88 3.07
N ASN A 104 -33.38 1.78 2.66
CA ASN A 104 -33.93 1.07 1.51
C ASN A 104 -33.38 -0.31 1.09
N GLY A 105 -34.22 -1.32 1.32
CA GLY A 105 -34.71 -2.18 0.24
C GLY A 105 -34.22 -3.63 0.24
N CYS A 106 -34.95 -4.52 0.93
CA CYS A 106 -35.41 -5.80 0.37
C CYS A 106 -36.32 -6.49 1.40
N SER A 107 -37.61 -6.58 1.11
CA SER A 107 -38.54 -7.43 1.88
C SER A 107 -38.54 -8.84 1.31
N SER A 108 -38.23 -9.85 2.12
CA SER A 108 -38.85 -11.19 1.98
C SER A 108 -38.70 -12.04 3.26
N VAL A 109 -39.87 -12.27 3.88
CA VAL A 109 -40.42 -13.50 4.47
C VAL A 109 -39.49 -14.53 5.16
N GLY A 110 -39.86 -14.92 6.38
CA GLY A 110 -39.70 -16.31 6.86
C GLY A 110 -39.45 -16.46 8.37
N GLY A 111 -40.51 -16.76 9.13
CA GLY A 111 -40.39 -17.15 10.54
C GLY A 111 -39.86 -18.58 10.71
N GLY A 112 -39.12 -18.82 11.79
CA GLY A 112 -38.67 -20.15 12.20
C GLY A 112 -37.83 -20.06 13.47
N GLY A 113 -38.37 -20.53 14.58
CA GLY A 113 -37.68 -20.61 15.86
C GLY A 113 -36.53 -21.62 15.83
N GLY A 114 -35.39 -21.20 16.35
CA GLY A 114 -34.23 -22.03 16.64
C GLY A 114 -33.29 -21.22 17.53
N GLY A 115 -32.90 -21.79 18.68
CA GLY A 115 -31.97 -21.18 19.64
C GLY A 115 -30.56 -21.04 19.07
N GLY A 116 -30.39 -20.14 18.12
CA GLY A 116 -29.09 -19.69 17.62
C GLY A 116 -28.55 -18.57 18.50
N GLU A 117 -27.26 -18.62 18.79
CA GLU A 117 -26.53 -17.51 19.39
C GLU A 117 -26.86 -16.20 18.64
N GLU A 118 -27.50 -15.27 19.33
CA GLU A 118 -27.87 -13.97 18.77
C GLU A 118 -26.60 -13.13 18.62
N PHE A 119 -25.96 -13.26 17.45
CA PHE A 119 -24.76 -12.49 17.11
C PHE A 119 -25.14 -11.01 17.02
N ILE A 120 -24.84 -10.24 18.09
CA ILE A 120 -24.80 -8.78 18.00
C ILE A 120 -23.84 -8.44 16.86
N ASN A 121 -24.34 -7.80 15.80
CA ASN A 121 -23.49 -7.39 14.69
C ASN A 121 -22.63 -6.20 15.17
N SER A 122 -21.51 -6.50 15.80
CA SER A 122 -20.59 -5.49 16.31
C SER A 122 -20.20 -4.54 15.19
N LYS A 123 -20.46 -3.25 15.42
CA LYS A 123 -20.17 -2.18 14.45
C LYS A 123 -18.66 -2.06 14.28
N TYR A 124 -18.22 -1.93 13.03
CA TYR A 124 -16.82 -1.66 12.73
C TYR A 124 -16.38 -0.31 13.31
N GLU A 125 -15.22 -0.29 13.95
CA GLU A 125 -14.56 0.91 14.43
C GLU A 125 -13.44 1.32 13.47
N LEU A 126 -13.36 2.60 13.10
CA LEU A 126 -12.22 3.10 12.34
C LEU A 126 -11.01 3.29 13.27
N ILE A 127 -9.94 2.53 13.02
CA ILE A 127 -8.77 2.47 13.91
C ILE A 127 -7.48 2.99 13.28
N GLY A 128 -7.47 3.23 11.96
CA GLY A 128 -6.28 3.71 11.28
C GLY A 128 -6.52 4.27 9.90
N VAL A 129 -5.57 5.09 9.45
CA VAL A 129 -5.60 5.82 8.18
C VAL A 129 -4.22 5.85 7.55
N ALA A 130 -4.16 5.63 6.24
CA ALA A 130 -3.04 5.98 5.38
C ALA A 130 -3.56 6.78 4.18
N THR A 131 -2.95 7.93 3.90
CA THR A 131 -3.25 8.73 2.71
C THR A 131 -1.97 9.05 1.96
N GLY A 132 -2.10 9.21 0.65
CA GLY A 132 -0.99 9.44 -0.24
C GLY A 132 -1.39 10.27 -1.45
N ARG A 133 -0.41 10.95 -2.03
CA ARG A 133 -0.56 11.68 -3.29
C ARG A 133 0.36 11.09 -4.34
N ILE A 134 -0.14 11.06 -5.56
CA ILE A 134 0.62 10.73 -6.76
C ILE A 134 0.74 12.00 -7.58
N THR A 135 1.96 12.33 -8.00
CA THR A 135 2.25 13.41 -8.93
C THR A 135 2.87 12.84 -10.19
N LYS A 136 2.39 13.30 -11.35
CA LYS A 136 3.02 13.01 -12.62
C LYS A 136 4.20 13.96 -12.79
N ASP A 137 5.34 13.43 -13.20
CA ASP A 137 6.42 14.26 -13.72
C ASP A 137 5.90 15.01 -14.97
N GLN A 138 6.09 16.32 -14.98
CA GLN A 138 5.71 17.21 -16.10
C GLN A 138 6.95 17.75 -16.83
N GLY A 139 8.16 17.30 -16.48
CA GLY A 139 9.39 17.70 -17.14
C GLY A 139 9.48 17.18 -18.58
N ILE A 140 10.54 17.56 -19.29
CA ILE A 140 10.74 17.14 -20.69
C ILE A 140 10.83 15.61 -20.83
N CYS A 141 11.28 14.93 -19.77
CA CYS A 141 11.31 13.47 -19.68
C CYS A 141 9.93 12.83 -19.78
N SER A 142 8.86 13.55 -19.41
CA SER A 142 7.47 13.08 -19.51
C SER A 142 7.02 12.79 -20.95
N LEU A 143 7.71 13.37 -21.94
CA LEU A 143 7.51 13.08 -23.37
C LEU A 143 7.94 11.66 -23.75
N PHE A 144 8.86 11.07 -22.98
CA PHE A 144 9.48 9.78 -23.26
C PHE A 144 9.08 8.70 -22.24
N TYR A 145 8.91 9.09 -20.97
CA TYR A 145 8.55 8.20 -19.88
C TYR A 145 7.61 8.87 -18.89
N GLN A 146 6.48 8.22 -18.59
CA GLN A 146 5.63 8.68 -17.49
C GLN A 146 6.23 8.22 -16.16
N ASN A 147 6.88 9.14 -15.45
CA ASN A 147 7.29 8.95 -14.07
C ASN A 147 6.19 9.45 -13.13
N TYR A 148 5.83 8.61 -12.17
CA TYR A 148 4.86 8.93 -11.14
C TYR A 148 5.55 8.90 -9.80
N ASP A 149 5.61 10.05 -9.13
CA ASP A 149 6.12 10.15 -7.77
C ASP A 149 4.98 9.90 -6.79
N SER A 150 5.23 9.06 -5.78
CA SER A 150 4.29 8.86 -4.68
C SER A 150 4.81 9.43 -3.38
N TYR A 151 3.94 10.14 -2.67
CA TYR A 151 4.22 10.73 -1.37
C TYR A 151 3.20 10.24 -0.35
N LEU A 152 3.66 9.57 0.71
CA LEU A 152 2.83 9.17 1.85
C LEU A 152 2.61 10.40 2.75
N MET A 153 1.36 10.85 2.81
CA MET A 153 0.99 12.11 3.45
C MET A 153 0.63 11.95 4.92
N THR A 154 -0.36 11.10 5.21
CA THR A 154 -0.82 10.86 6.58
C THR A 154 -0.82 9.37 6.85
N PHE A 155 -0.33 8.98 8.01
CA PHE A 155 -0.26 7.58 8.41
C PHE A 155 -0.38 7.48 9.92
N GLY A 156 -1.33 6.70 10.41
CA GLY A 156 -1.48 6.50 11.85
C GLY A 156 -2.48 5.41 12.22
N ILE A 157 -2.22 4.79 13.37
CA ILE A 157 -3.04 3.74 13.98
C ILE A 157 -3.32 4.16 15.43
N LYS A 158 -4.54 3.92 15.93
CA LYS A 158 -4.92 4.08 17.34
C LYS A 158 -3.97 3.28 18.24
N GLU A 159 -3.60 3.87 19.37
CA GLU A 159 -2.53 3.35 20.23
C GLU A 159 -2.73 1.89 20.66
N GLN A 160 -3.96 1.53 21.04
CA GLN A 160 -4.34 0.18 21.46
C GLN A 160 -4.19 -0.92 20.37
N PHE A 161 -4.02 -0.53 19.11
CA PHE A 161 -3.80 -1.43 17.97
C PHE A 161 -2.37 -1.38 17.41
N ARG A 162 -1.47 -0.59 18.01
CA ARG A 162 -0.05 -0.53 17.61
C ARG A 162 0.69 -1.80 18.04
N SER A 163 1.84 -2.04 17.41
CA SER A 163 2.72 -3.19 17.69
C SER A 163 2.08 -4.58 17.49
N LYS A 164 0.94 -4.67 16.78
CA LYS A 164 0.22 -5.91 16.45
C LYS A 164 0.24 -6.25 14.95
N GLY A 165 1.15 -5.62 14.17
CA GLY A 165 1.26 -5.85 12.72
C GLY A 165 0.28 -5.04 11.84
N VAL A 166 -0.82 -4.53 12.39
CA VAL A 166 -1.85 -3.74 11.67
C VAL A 166 -1.25 -2.57 10.87
N GLY A 167 -0.31 -1.83 11.46
CA GLY A 167 0.36 -0.72 10.78
C GLY A 167 1.19 -1.16 9.57
N SER A 168 1.94 -2.27 9.69
CA SER A 168 2.71 -2.81 8.57
C SER A 168 1.80 -3.27 7.43
N GLU A 169 0.67 -3.91 7.76
CA GLU A 169 -0.29 -4.33 6.75
C GLU A 169 -0.98 -3.13 6.07
N LEU A 170 -1.34 -2.09 6.82
CA LEU A 170 -1.86 -0.84 6.27
C LEU A 170 -0.85 -0.19 5.31
N LEU A 171 0.42 -0.11 5.70
CA LEU A 171 1.49 0.46 4.88
C LEU A 171 1.72 -0.36 3.61
N ASN A 172 1.72 -1.69 3.71
CA ASN A 172 1.83 -2.57 2.55
C ASN A 172 0.67 -2.37 1.57
N ASN A 173 -0.56 -2.20 2.06
CA ASN A 173 -1.73 -1.97 1.22
C ASN A 173 -1.62 -0.65 0.43
N ILE A 174 -1.21 0.45 1.06
CA ILE A 174 -1.04 1.72 0.33
C ILE A 174 0.15 1.69 -0.63
N CYS A 175 1.28 1.05 -0.26
CA CYS A 175 2.42 0.84 -1.16
C CYS A 175 2.04 0.02 -2.41
N LYS A 176 1.24 -1.05 -2.26
CA LYS A 176 0.71 -1.83 -3.38
C LYS A 176 -0.14 -0.96 -4.31
N LEU A 177 -0.95 -0.05 -3.77
CA LEU A 177 -1.78 0.86 -4.57
C LEU A 177 -0.93 1.90 -5.33
N PHE A 178 0.12 2.45 -4.71
CA PHE A 178 1.07 3.32 -5.41
C PHE A 178 1.74 2.60 -6.57
N TYR A 179 2.26 1.39 -6.33
CA TYR A 179 2.90 0.59 -7.38
C TYR A 179 1.95 0.27 -8.54
N LYS A 180 0.71 -0.14 -8.23
CA LYS A 180 -0.35 -0.36 -9.24
C LYS A 180 -0.66 0.88 -10.08
N ARG A 181 -0.39 2.08 -9.56
CA ARG A 181 -0.57 3.37 -10.25
C ARG A 181 0.71 3.88 -10.93
N GLY A 182 1.72 3.02 -11.07
CA GLY A 182 2.94 3.31 -11.83
C GLY A 182 4.05 3.98 -11.04
N CYS A 183 3.95 4.07 -9.71
CA CYS A 183 5.00 4.60 -8.86
C CYS A 183 6.05 3.54 -8.55
N ASP A 184 7.31 3.81 -8.89
CA ASP A 184 8.43 2.91 -8.58
C ASP A 184 9.04 3.19 -7.19
N LYS A 185 8.74 4.34 -6.58
CA LYS A 185 9.25 4.74 -5.27
C LYS A 185 8.20 5.54 -4.50
N VAL A 186 8.21 5.40 -3.18
CA VAL A 186 7.41 6.20 -2.24
C VAL A 186 8.30 7.02 -1.31
N TYR A 187 7.93 8.27 -1.08
CA TYR A 187 8.61 9.21 -0.20
C TYR A 187 7.72 9.61 0.99
N LEU A 188 8.34 9.99 2.09
CA LEU A 188 7.66 10.53 3.27
C LEU A 188 8.58 11.41 4.10
N HIS A 189 7.97 12.15 5.04
CA HIS A 189 8.70 12.89 6.06
C HIS A 189 8.27 12.44 7.46
N VAL A 190 9.25 12.31 8.36
CA VAL A 190 9.04 12.05 9.79
C VAL A 190 9.56 13.23 10.60
N LYS A 191 8.80 13.72 11.58
CA LYS A 191 9.31 14.74 12.53
C LYS A 191 10.52 14.20 13.29
N LYS A 192 11.64 14.93 13.27
CA LYS A 192 12.83 14.58 14.06
C LYS A 192 12.46 14.45 15.55
N GLY A 193 12.92 13.36 16.17
CA GLY A 193 12.56 12.96 17.53
C GLY A 193 11.36 11.98 17.62
N ASN A 194 10.63 11.74 16.53
CA ASN A 194 9.60 10.67 16.51
C ASN A 194 10.24 9.31 16.23
N ASN A 195 10.95 8.77 17.23
CA ASN A 195 11.70 7.52 17.11
C ASN A 195 10.81 6.32 16.78
N GLY A 196 9.56 6.30 17.29
CA GLY A 196 8.60 5.24 16.99
C GLY A 196 8.24 5.17 15.52
N ALA A 197 7.95 6.31 14.88
CA ALA A 197 7.69 6.37 13.45
C ALA A 197 8.94 6.08 12.62
N TYR A 198 10.10 6.64 13.00
CA TYR A 198 11.36 6.38 12.31
C TYR A 198 11.69 4.88 12.27
N MET A 199 11.68 4.20 13.43
CA MET A 199 11.95 2.77 13.51
C MET A 199 10.90 1.93 12.78
N PHE A 200 9.64 2.35 12.82
CA PHE A 200 8.57 1.72 12.04
C PHE A 200 8.87 1.76 10.53
N TYR A 201 9.27 2.91 9.99
CA TYR A 201 9.56 3.01 8.56
C TYR A 201 10.83 2.27 8.15
N ILE A 202 11.91 2.35 8.93
CA ILE A 202 13.12 1.55 8.69
C ILE A 202 12.79 0.06 8.64
N LYS A 203 12.02 -0.45 9.62
CA LYS A 203 11.60 -1.87 9.66
C LYS A 203 10.75 -2.28 8.45
N ASN A 204 10.01 -1.34 7.87
CA ASN A 204 9.20 -1.57 6.68
C ASN A 204 9.94 -1.28 5.37
N GLY A 205 11.27 -1.17 5.40
CA GLY A 205 12.14 -1.08 4.21
C GLY A 205 12.29 0.32 3.64
N PHE A 206 12.02 1.36 4.43
CA PHE A 206 12.41 2.72 4.07
C PHE A 206 13.87 2.97 4.45
N MET A 207 14.51 3.88 3.71
CA MET A 207 15.85 4.38 3.97
C MET A 207 15.77 5.85 4.36
N LEU A 208 16.71 6.32 5.17
CA LEU A 208 16.88 7.74 5.45
C LEU A 208 17.62 8.38 4.27
N ASP A 209 17.00 9.39 3.65
CA ASP A 209 17.60 10.12 2.52
C ASP A 209 18.29 11.41 3.01
N ASP A 210 17.60 12.22 3.83
CA ASP A 210 18.10 13.54 4.24
C ASP A 210 17.42 14.05 5.53
N GLU A 211 17.97 15.11 6.13
CA GLU A 211 17.35 15.89 7.19
C GLU A 211 17.01 17.31 6.71
N ILE A 212 15.72 17.65 6.74
CA ILE A 212 15.21 18.96 6.33
C ILE A 212 15.03 19.85 7.57
N VAL A 213 15.81 20.93 7.64
CA VAL A 213 15.76 21.87 8.75
C VAL A 213 14.45 22.67 8.76
N ASN A 214 13.87 22.89 9.94
CA ASN A 214 12.72 23.79 10.14
C ASN A 214 11.46 23.45 9.30
N TYR A 215 11.28 22.18 8.95
CA TYR A 215 10.19 21.71 8.08
C TYR A 215 8.79 21.82 8.72
N TYR A 216 8.62 21.35 9.95
CA TYR A 216 7.32 21.39 10.65
C TYR A 216 7.19 22.65 11.49
N LYS A 217 5.97 23.21 11.56
CA LYS A 217 5.60 24.27 12.50
C LYS A 217 4.43 23.78 13.37
N ILE A 218 4.69 23.53 14.65
CA ILE A 218 3.69 23.07 15.63
C ILE A 218 3.75 24.06 16.80
N ASP A 219 2.62 24.67 17.14
CA ASP A 219 2.52 25.68 18.21
C ASP A 219 3.57 26.80 18.10
N ASN A 220 3.77 27.27 16.87
CA ASN A 220 4.77 28.29 16.50
C ASN A 220 6.25 27.87 16.68
N ILE A 221 6.53 26.63 17.11
CA ILE A 221 7.87 26.06 17.21
C ILE A 221 8.20 25.30 15.91
N ARG A 222 9.42 25.51 15.40
CA ARG A 222 9.90 24.83 14.19
C ARG A 222 10.65 23.55 14.55
N TYR A 223 10.43 22.49 13.77
CA TYR A 223 11.08 21.21 13.96
C TYR A 223 11.60 20.68 12.62
N ASN A 224 12.74 19.99 12.67
CA ASN A 224 13.32 19.33 11.51
C ASN A 224 12.50 18.09 11.11
N ALA A 225 12.62 17.69 9.85
CA ALA A 225 12.06 16.45 9.32
C ALA A 225 13.17 15.53 8.82
N LEU A 226 12.95 14.23 8.94
CA LEU A 226 13.75 13.20 8.29
C LEU A 226 13.00 12.80 7.00
N SER A 227 13.63 13.02 5.85
CA SER A 227 13.15 12.56 4.55
C SER A 227 13.52 11.09 4.37
N MET A 228 12.54 10.28 3.98
CA MET A 228 12.74 8.85 3.81
C MET A 228 12.08 8.34 2.53
N SER A 229 12.69 7.33 1.92
CA SER A 229 12.15 6.70 0.70
C SER A 229 12.22 5.18 0.72
N LYS A 230 11.34 4.56 -0.08
CA LYS A 230 11.31 3.11 -0.30
C LYS A 230 11.06 2.80 -1.77
N ASP A 231 11.90 1.94 -2.33
CA ASP A 231 11.68 1.35 -3.66
C ASP A 231 10.49 0.37 -3.60
N LEU A 232 9.55 0.54 -4.52
CA LEU A 232 8.35 -0.27 -4.64
C LEU A 232 8.49 -1.39 -5.66
N ARG A 233 9.53 -1.34 -6.51
CA ARG A 233 9.78 -2.38 -7.49
C ARG A 233 10.03 -3.70 -6.77
N PRO A 234 9.41 -4.80 -7.21
CA PRO A 234 9.75 -6.10 -6.67
C PRO A 234 11.25 -6.31 -6.88
N LYS A 235 11.95 -6.76 -5.84
CA LYS A 235 13.33 -7.24 -5.99
C LYS A 235 13.27 -8.34 -7.05
N GLU A 236 13.83 -8.09 -8.23
CA GLU A 236 13.86 -9.07 -9.29
C GLU A 236 14.40 -10.37 -8.70
N ARG A 237 13.70 -11.51 -8.92
CA ARG A 237 14.40 -12.80 -8.87
C ARG A 237 15.55 -12.63 -9.85
N ARG A 238 16.80 -12.77 -9.39
CA ARG A 238 17.99 -12.72 -10.26
C ARG A 238 17.61 -13.39 -11.56
N SER A 239 17.64 -12.65 -12.65
CA SER A 239 17.35 -13.23 -13.95
C SER A 239 18.34 -14.38 -14.10
N ASN A 240 17.84 -15.61 -14.32
CA ASN A 240 18.66 -16.79 -14.61
C ASN A 240 19.35 -16.64 -15.99
N TRP A 241 19.69 -15.42 -16.39
CA TRP A 241 20.52 -15.11 -17.54
C TRP A 241 21.88 -15.77 -17.39
N HIS A 242 22.39 -15.93 -16.16
CA HIS A 242 23.56 -16.80 -15.92
C HIS A 242 23.30 -18.25 -16.32
N SER A 243 22.12 -18.82 -16.04
CA SER A 243 21.75 -20.18 -16.49
C SER A 243 21.52 -20.29 -18.00
N PHE A 244 20.98 -19.24 -18.63
CA PHE A 244 20.82 -19.17 -20.08
C PHE A 244 22.16 -18.98 -20.79
N VAL A 245 23.04 -18.10 -20.28
CA VAL A 245 24.40 -17.89 -20.78
C VAL A 245 25.26 -19.13 -20.55
N SER A 246 25.13 -19.83 -19.42
CA SER A 246 25.80 -21.13 -19.23
C SER A 246 25.29 -22.19 -20.21
N LEU A 247 24.00 -22.20 -20.55
CA LEU A 247 23.44 -23.08 -21.59
C LEU A 247 23.94 -22.73 -22.99
N LEU A 248 24.14 -21.44 -23.28
CA LEU A 248 24.73 -20.99 -24.54
C LEU A 248 26.22 -21.31 -24.62
N LYS A 249 26.96 -21.20 -23.51
CA LYS A 249 28.36 -21.64 -23.40
C LYS A 249 28.49 -23.15 -23.52
N GLN A 250 27.54 -23.93 -22.99
CA GLN A 250 27.55 -25.39 -23.13
C GLN A 250 27.25 -25.87 -24.56
N ASN A 251 26.69 -25.01 -25.43
CA ASN A 251 26.50 -25.26 -26.86
C ASN A 251 27.60 -24.66 -27.74
N GLN A 252 28.58 -23.97 -27.17
CA GLN A 252 29.78 -23.52 -27.85
C GLN A 252 30.98 -24.14 -27.13
N ASN A 253 31.36 -25.35 -27.54
CA ASN A 253 32.71 -25.85 -27.29
C ASN A 253 33.69 -24.88 -27.96
N LEU A 254 34.15 -23.91 -27.20
CA LEU A 254 35.42 -23.25 -27.41
C LEU A 254 36.16 -23.41 -26.09
N ASP A 255 37.12 -24.32 -26.15
CA ASP A 255 38.19 -24.45 -25.17
C ASP A 255 38.81 -23.07 -24.99
N ASP A 256 38.86 -22.60 -23.75
CA ASP A 256 39.97 -21.79 -23.24
C ASP A 256 39.87 -21.82 -21.71
N ASP A 257 40.90 -22.44 -21.13
CA ASP A 257 41.16 -22.52 -19.70
C ASP A 257 41.31 -21.11 -19.12
N ASP A 258 40.60 -20.80 -18.04
CA ASP A 258 41.10 -19.89 -17.01
C ASP A 258 40.34 -20.11 -15.69
N GLU A 259 41.12 -20.56 -14.71
CA GLU A 259 40.82 -20.83 -13.31
C GLU A 259 40.52 -19.54 -12.55
N TYR A 260 39.35 -19.45 -11.91
CA TYR A 260 39.13 -18.54 -10.78
C TYR A 260 38.27 -19.22 -9.72
N ASP A 261 38.87 -19.41 -8.54
CA ASP A 261 38.28 -20.01 -7.34
C ASP A 261 37.03 -19.26 -6.85
N GLU A 262 35.92 -20.00 -6.74
CA GLU A 262 34.68 -19.54 -6.13
C GLU A 262 34.52 -20.21 -4.74
N ILE A 263 34.72 -19.44 -3.67
CA ILE A 263 34.40 -19.89 -2.30
C ILE A 263 32.87 -19.90 -2.16
N ASN A 264 32.32 -21.11 -2.26
CA ASN A 264 30.94 -21.45 -1.94
C ASN A 264 30.61 -21.19 -0.46
N ASN A 265 29.48 -20.54 -0.21
CA ASN A 265 28.68 -20.86 0.97
C ASN A 265 27.24 -21.13 0.53
N SER A 266 26.95 -22.42 0.52
CA SER A 266 25.70 -23.08 0.17
C SER A 266 24.60 -22.85 1.20
N HIS A 267 23.42 -22.44 0.73
CA HIS A 267 22.16 -23.00 1.25
C HIS A 267 21.14 -23.06 0.12
N GLU A 268 21.14 -24.21 -0.53
CA GLU A 268 20.18 -24.62 -1.54
C GLU A 268 18.88 -25.04 -0.83
N VAL A 269 17.80 -24.29 -1.05
CA VAL A 269 16.44 -24.70 -0.68
C VAL A 269 15.67 -25.01 -1.96
N ASN A 270 15.28 -26.27 -2.04
CA ASN A 270 14.48 -26.92 -3.06
C ASN A 270 13.22 -26.11 -3.41
N ILE A 271 13.06 -25.70 -4.68
CA ILE A 271 11.81 -25.12 -5.19
C ILE A 271 11.29 -26.03 -6.31
N ARG A 272 10.46 -27.00 -5.93
CA ARG A 272 9.35 -27.45 -6.76
C ARG A 272 8.06 -27.12 -6.01
N ASP A 273 7.04 -26.78 -6.79
CA ASP A 273 5.67 -26.50 -6.39
C ASP A 273 5.36 -25.05 -6.02
N ASN A 274 5.07 -24.25 -7.05
CA ASN A 274 3.86 -23.42 -7.18
C ASN A 274 4.00 -22.50 -8.39
N LEU A 275 3.91 -23.10 -9.57
CA LEU A 275 3.40 -22.40 -10.76
C LEU A 275 1.88 -22.50 -10.71
N ILE A 276 1.22 -21.42 -11.13
CA ILE A 276 -0.24 -21.22 -11.23
C ILE A 276 -0.84 -20.52 -9.98
N THR A 277 -0.85 -19.19 -10.01
CA THR A 277 -2.09 -18.39 -10.12
C THR A 277 -1.78 -16.88 -10.08
N GLY A 278 -2.26 -16.13 -11.08
CA GLY A 278 -2.63 -14.72 -10.95
C GLY A 278 -1.54 -13.64 -11.08
N PHE A 279 -1.03 -13.39 -12.29
CA PHE A 279 -0.21 -12.21 -12.59
C PHE A 279 -0.58 -11.57 -13.94
N ASN A 280 -1.75 -10.93 -14.04
CA ASN A 280 -2.17 -10.21 -15.26
C ASN A 280 -1.99 -8.67 -15.19
N GLY A 281 -1.51 -8.12 -14.08
CA GLY A 281 -1.39 -6.66 -13.88
C GLY A 281 -0.02 -6.06 -14.19
N ASN A 282 1.07 -6.79 -13.90
CA ASN A 282 2.43 -6.23 -14.03
C ASN A 282 2.99 -6.32 -15.45
N ASP A 283 2.58 -7.32 -16.23
CA ASP A 283 3.06 -7.52 -17.59
C ASP A 283 2.63 -6.38 -18.51
N GLN A 284 1.44 -5.80 -18.31
CA GLN A 284 0.97 -4.69 -19.15
C GLN A 284 1.77 -3.40 -18.91
N LEU A 285 2.17 -3.09 -17.68
CA LEU A 285 2.97 -1.91 -17.37
C LEU A 285 4.42 -2.07 -17.84
N LEU A 286 5.01 -3.25 -17.62
CA LEU A 286 6.37 -3.56 -18.08
C LEU A 286 6.45 -3.59 -19.61
N ASN A 287 5.44 -4.16 -20.27
CA ASN A 287 5.36 -4.18 -21.74
C ASN A 287 5.17 -2.78 -22.33
N ARG A 288 4.38 -1.91 -21.68
CA ARG A 288 4.29 -0.48 -22.07
C ARG A 288 5.63 0.23 -21.98
N LYS A 289 6.40 0.03 -20.90
CA LYS A 289 7.74 0.62 -20.73
C LYS A 289 8.74 0.10 -21.78
N ARG A 290 8.71 -1.20 -22.09
CA ARG A 290 9.55 -1.82 -23.15
C ARG A 290 9.21 -1.31 -24.55
N PHE A 291 7.92 -1.14 -24.86
CA PHE A 291 7.47 -0.63 -26.14
C PHE A 291 7.93 0.81 -26.37
N ASN A 292 7.87 1.66 -25.33
CA ASN A 292 8.36 3.04 -25.41
C ASN A 292 9.88 3.11 -25.64
N PHE A 293 10.67 2.21 -25.04
CA PHE A 293 12.13 2.18 -25.26
C PHE A 293 12.48 1.81 -26.71
N ILE A 294 11.81 0.81 -27.30
CA ILE A 294 12.02 0.41 -28.69
C ILE A 294 11.63 1.56 -29.64
N PHE A 295 10.51 2.24 -29.36
CA PHE A 295 10.07 3.37 -30.17
C PHE A 295 11.05 4.55 -30.13
N ILE A 296 11.64 4.84 -28.97
CA ILE A 296 12.68 5.87 -28.81
C ILE A 296 13.95 5.48 -29.58
N LEU A 297 14.38 4.22 -29.50
CA LEU A 297 15.52 3.72 -30.27
C LEU A 297 15.29 3.92 -31.78
N ILE A 298 14.08 3.63 -32.26
CA ILE A 298 13.70 3.83 -33.67
C ILE A 298 13.77 5.31 -34.05
N ILE A 299 13.23 6.22 -33.24
CA ILE A 299 13.31 7.68 -33.50
C ILE A 299 14.77 8.14 -33.54
N PHE A 300 15.59 7.68 -32.59
CA PHE A 300 17.01 8.05 -32.51
C PHE A 300 17.79 7.57 -33.73
N ILE A 301 17.54 6.34 -34.18
CA ILE A 301 18.09 5.78 -35.41
C ILE A 301 17.66 6.63 -36.62
N PHE A 302 16.37 7.00 -36.71
CA PHE A 302 15.87 7.87 -37.79
C PHE A 302 16.54 9.25 -37.80
N LEU A 303 16.80 9.83 -36.63
CA LEU A 303 17.48 11.12 -36.48
C LEU A 303 18.95 11.05 -36.92
N ILE A 304 19.64 9.96 -36.58
CA ILE A 304 21.02 9.73 -37.02
C ILE A 304 21.07 9.56 -38.54
N ILE A 305 20.13 8.81 -39.13
CA ILE A 305 20.04 8.60 -40.58
C ILE A 305 19.77 9.93 -41.29
N SER A 306 18.82 10.74 -40.81
CA SER A 306 18.47 12.02 -41.45
C SER A 306 19.62 13.03 -41.39
N LEU A 307 20.33 13.13 -40.26
CA LEU A 307 21.52 13.97 -40.13
C LEU A 307 22.66 13.50 -41.04
N SER A 308 22.84 12.19 -41.17
CA SER A 308 23.85 11.61 -42.08
C SER A 308 23.53 11.92 -43.54
N LEU A 309 22.26 11.84 -43.95
CA LEU A 309 21.81 12.19 -45.30
C LEU A 309 22.00 13.68 -45.61
N ILE A 310 21.73 14.57 -44.65
CA ILE A 310 21.95 16.01 -44.78
C ILE A 310 23.45 16.30 -44.94
N ALA A 311 24.31 15.65 -44.17
CA ALA A 311 25.76 15.80 -44.27
C ALA A 311 26.33 15.35 -45.63
N ILE A 312 25.85 14.20 -46.15
CA ILE A 312 26.23 13.71 -47.48
C ILE A 312 25.79 14.70 -48.56
N ASN A 313 24.56 15.22 -48.49
CA ASN A 313 24.06 16.16 -49.49
C ASN A 313 24.84 17.49 -49.50
N ASN A 314 25.25 17.98 -48.32
CA ASN A 314 26.08 19.18 -48.20
C ASN A 314 27.51 18.99 -48.75
N ASN A 315 28.10 17.80 -48.56
CA ASN A 315 29.42 17.50 -49.13
C ASN A 315 29.39 17.43 -50.67
N ASN A 316 28.36 16.79 -51.25
CA ASN A 316 28.17 16.76 -52.71
C ASN A 316 27.93 18.16 -53.29
N TYR A 317 27.30 19.06 -52.54
CA TYR A 317 27.10 20.45 -52.96
C TYR A 317 28.41 21.26 -52.97
N ASN A 318 29.33 20.96 -52.04
CA ASN A 318 30.62 21.63 -51.95
C ASN A 318 31.64 21.13 -52.97
N GLU A 319 31.67 19.83 -53.30
CA GLU A 319 32.55 19.29 -54.35
C GLU A 319 32.20 19.84 -55.74
N ASN A 320 30.91 19.99 -56.06
CA ASN A 320 30.47 20.57 -57.34
C ASN A 320 30.77 22.07 -57.49
N LYS A 321 31.14 22.76 -56.40
CA LYS A 321 31.48 24.19 -56.39
C LYS A 321 32.98 24.47 -56.56
N ILE A 322 33.83 23.44 -56.46
CA ILE A 322 35.30 23.52 -56.60
C ILE A 322 35.74 23.22 -58.05
N ILE A 323 34.83 22.71 -58.90
CA ILE A 323 35.10 22.31 -60.30
C ILE A 323 34.63 23.37 -61.32
N GLN A 324 34.11 24.53 -60.87
CA GLN A 324 33.86 25.72 -61.71
C GLN A 324 34.88 26.81 -61.39
#